data_AF-A0A536EFY9-F1
#
_entry.id   AF-A0A536EFY9-F1
#
_cell.length_a   1.000
_cell.length_b   1.000
_cell.length_c   1.000
_cell.angle_alpha   90.00
_cell.angle_beta   90.00
_cell.angle_gamma   90.00
#
_symmetry.space_group_name_H-M   'P 1'
#
loop_
_entity.id
_entity.type
_entity.pdbx_description
1 polymer ?
#
loop_
_entity_poly.entity_id
_entity_poly.type
_entity_poly.pdbx_seq_one_letter_code
_entity_poly.pdbx_strand_id
1 'polypeptide(L)'
;MKDMSGADITDPAGNPGFPGFDGMPAKVSLAYVAQMQEAGVPITFAYISDAHDNHDLRRASGPGESDYVAALHAYDQAFGAFFDRLAADGINKSNTLFVFTSDENDHFAGGTSTDGTWSHTFCNVSGGQTCPANQIGEVTQNINALLPNTYTPPIFDMHFDSAPTVYVAKPTAAPPTAAQIREFERKLAAARGIDPYVDPSSPRDVMLFMADTVGEKALHMVNADPRRTPDFTYFANPDYFLTTTNTACPIGDPPSSKVATCVDYHFAWSHGDATDDIGRTWLGLVGPGVQNLGRTSATWSDHADTRPTMLALLGLKDSYEPDGAVLADFLQTAAVSRDLRAHHESLVRLHKVYKDIAAPFGPFAHDTLVASTHAIASGSPSDDSHYTSVENSIASLTSQRDTLEAQMRTALTNATFGGPTASEQELKDMIARGRHLLDQASALAANS
;
A
#
# COMPACT_ATOMS: atom_id res chain seq x y z
N MET A 1 8.54 32.02 -7.10
CA MET A 1 7.14 31.68 -6.79
C MET A 1 7.02 31.64 -5.28
N LYS A 2 5.86 32.00 -4.71
CA LYS A 2 5.67 32.05 -3.27
C LYS A 2 4.86 30.85 -2.79
N ASP A 3 5.25 30.24 -1.67
CA ASP A 3 4.45 29.22 -1.00
C ASP A 3 3.14 29.80 -0.42
N MET A 4 2.28 28.95 0.14
CA MET A 4 1.01 29.39 0.74
C MET A 4 1.17 30.32 1.95
N SER A 5 2.38 30.46 2.50
CA SER A 5 2.72 31.42 3.56
C SER A 5 3.37 32.71 3.07
N GLY A 6 3.61 32.83 1.76
CA GLY A 6 4.25 33.99 1.13
C GLY A 6 5.78 33.95 1.07
N ALA A 7 6.42 32.84 1.46
CA ALA A 7 7.87 32.66 1.40
C ALA A 7 8.33 32.23 0.00
N ASP A 8 9.55 32.57 -0.40
CA ASP A 8 10.10 32.10 -1.69
C ASP A 8 10.31 30.59 -1.67
N ILE A 9 9.88 29.92 -2.74
CA ILE A 9 10.20 28.51 -2.97
C ILE A 9 11.53 28.43 -3.69
N THR A 10 12.47 27.68 -3.11
CA THR A 10 13.83 27.51 -3.62
C THR A 10 14.22 26.05 -3.73
N ASP A 11 15.10 25.74 -4.68
CA ASP A 11 15.81 24.48 -4.77
C ASP A 11 16.78 24.28 -3.58
N PRO A 12 17.39 23.10 -3.42
CA PRO A 12 18.36 22.84 -2.35
C PRO A 12 19.62 23.73 -2.39
N ALA A 13 19.89 24.42 -3.50
CA ALA A 13 20.99 25.38 -3.63
C ALA A 13 20.55 26.83 -3.31
N GLY A 14 19.29 27.03 -2.93
CA GLY A 14 18.73 28.34 -2.59
C GLY A 14 18.30 29.17 -3.81
N ASN A 15 18.32 28.62 -5.02
CA ASN A 15 17.82 29.31 -6.21
C ASN A 15 16.32 29.12 -6.34
N PRO A 16 15.57 30.04 -6.97
CA PRO A 16 14.15 29.80 -7.26
C PRO A 16 13.95 28.50 -8.05
N GLY A 17 13.23 27.52 -7.49
CA GLY A 17 13.14 26.21 -8.11
C GLY A 17 12.44 25.14 -7.28
N PHE A 18 12.38 23.92 -7.83
CA PHE A 18 11.81 22.75 -7.18
C PHE A 18 12.64 22.35 -5.96
N PRO A 19 12.04 22.25 -4.76
CA PRO A 19 12.78 22.07 -3.50
C PRO A 19 13.29 20.63 -3.28
N GLY A 20 12.93 19.67 -4.13
CA GLY A 20 13.22 18.24 -3.94
C GLY A 20 11.99 17.49 -3.45
N PHE A 21 12.06 16.16 -3.39
CA PHE A 21 10.96 15.29 -2.97
C PHE A 21 10.51 15.60 -1.53
N ASP A 22 11.47 15.61 -0.60
CA ASP A 22 11.32 15.97 0.83
C ASP A 22 10.95 17.46 1.05
N GLY A 23 11.05 18.27 0.00
CA GLY A 23 10.81 19.70 0.04
C GLY A 23 9.38 20.11 -0.31
N MET A 24 8.43 19.18 -0.37
CA MET A 24 7.07 19.39 -0.86
C MET A 24 6.00 19.35 0.25
N PRO A 25 6.14 20.08 1.38
CA PRO A 25 5.06 20.15 2.36
C PRO A 25 3.84 20.84 1.76
N ALA A 26 2.68 20.69 2.40
CA ALA A 26 1.40 21.17 1.85
C ALA A 26 1.44 22.62 1.34
N LYS A 27 2.11 23.53 2.07
CA LYS A 27 2.24 24.94 1.67
C LYS A 27 2.97 25.16 0.34
N VAL A 28 3.88 24.27 -0.05
CA VAL A 28 4.63 24.36 -1.31
C VAL A 28 3.80 23.74 -2.43
N SER A 29 3.36 22.49 -2.25
CA SER A 29 2.59 21.75 -3.25
C SER A 29 1.30 22.47 -3.66
N LEU A 30 0.53 22.94 -2.67
CA LEU A 30 -0.73 23.63 -2.91
C LEU A 30 -0.52 25.00 -3.59
N ALA A 31 0.62 25.65 -3.40
CA ALA A 31 0.93 26.91 -4.10
C ALA A 31 1.17 26.71 -5.59
N TYR A 32 1.86 25.61 -5.97
CA TYR A 32 1.99 25.21 -7.38
C TYR A 32 0.62 24.90 -7.99
N VAL A 33 -0.22 24.13 -7.28
CA VAL A 33 -1.57 23.79 -7.74
C VAL A 33 -2.42 25.03 -7.94
N ALA A 34 -2.45 25.94 -6.95
CA ALA A 34 -3.22 27.17 -7.03
C ALA A 34 -2.79 28.00 -8.23
N GLN A 35 -1.48 28.24 -8.39
CA GLN A 35 -0.98 29.03 -9.51
C GLN A 35 -1.32 28.43 -10.88
N MET A 36 -1.25 27.10 -11.02
CA MET A 36 -1.63 26.43 -12.28
C MET A 36 -3.13 26.58 -12.58
N GLN A 37 -3.99 26.40 -11.58
CA GLN A 37 -5.43 26.53 -11.73
C GLN A 37 -5.85 27.98 -12.06
N GLU A 38 -5.23 28.97 -11.38
CA GLU A 38 -5.42 30.40 -11.67
C GLU A 38 -4.96 30.78 -13.09
N ALA A 39 -3.94 30.10 -13.62
CA ALA A 39 -3.47 30.26 -14.99
C ALA A 39 -4.33 29.51 -16.03
N GLY A 40 -5.40 28.84 -15.60
CA GLY A 40 -6.34 28.13 -16.48
C GLY A 40 -5.91 26.71 -16.85
N VAL A 41 -4.98 26.09 -16.12
CA VAL A 41 -4.66 24.66 -16.28
C VAL A 41 -5.80 23.84 -15.66
N PRO A 42 -6.57 23.06 -16.45
CA PRO A 42 -7.84 22.48 -15.99
C PRO A 42 -7.68 21.28 -15.06
N ILE A 43 -6.54 20.58 -15.12
CA ILE A 43 -6.26 19.39 -14.32
C ILE A 43 -4.85 19.52 -13.76
N THR A 44 -4.73 19.42 -12.44
CA THR A 44 -3.47 19.55 -11.71
C THR A 44 -3.37 18.43 -10.69
N PHE A 45 -2.18 17.85 -10.56
CA PHE A 45 -1.84 16.86 -9.54
C PHE A 45 -0.69 17.41 -8.72
N ALA A 46 -0.69 17.10 -7.43
CA ALA A 46 0.44 17.38 -6.57
C ALA A 46 0.61 16.27 -5.55
N TYR A 47 1.87 15.97 -5.29
CA TYR A 47 2.32 15.19 -4.15
C TYR A 47 2.50 16.14 -2.96
N ILE A 48 2.21 15.67 -1.76
CA ILE A 48 2.48 16.37 -0.50
C ILE A 48 3.35 15.43 0.31
N SER A 49 4.52 15.90 0.73
CA SER A 49 5.43 15.13 1.59
C SER A 49 4.72 14.68 2.85
N ASP A 50 5.12 13.54 3.40
CA ASP A 50 4.64 13.10 4.70
C ASP A 50 4.92 14.16 5.77
N ALA A 51 4.26 14.03 6.92
CA ALA A 51 4.39 14.98 8.02
C ALA A 51 5.25 14.44 9.17
N HIS A 52 5.67 13.17 9.11
CA HIS A 52 6.39 12.53 10.21
C HIS A 52 7.90 12.58 10.04
N ASP A 53 8.42 12.78 8.84
CA ASP A 53 9.86 12.90 8.61
C ASP A 53 10.32 14.34 8.86
N ASN A 54 11.08 14.51 9.94
CA ASN A 54 11.63 15.80 10.29
C ASN A 54 13.01 15.97 9.65
N HIS A 55 13.04 16.59 8.47
CA HIS A 55 14.28 16.82 7.72
C HIS A 55 15.20 17.88 8.36
N ASP A 56 14.69 18.75 9.24
CA ASP A 56 15.49 19.72 9.98
C ASP A 56 16.25 19.04 11.13
N LEU A 57 15.58 18.17 11.88
CA LEU A 57 16.16 17.39 12.98
C LEU A 57 16.85 16.11 12.50
N ARG A 58 16.64 15.74 11.23
CA ARG A 58 17.11 14.50 10.59
C ARG A 58 16.71 13.28 11.40
N ARG A 59 15.40 13.11 11.60
CA ARG A 59 14.83 11.95 12.26
C ARG A 59 13.35 11.79 11.92
N ALA A 60 12.79 10.60 12.11
CA ALA A 60 11.35 10.44 12.17
C ALA A 60 10.79 11.13 13.42
N SER A 61 9.49 11.40 13.40
CA SER A 61 8.75 11.97 14.53
C SER A 61 7.68 10.97 14.95
N GLY A 62 7.57 10.73 16.25
CA GLY A 62 6.62 9.75 16.76
C GLY A 62 5.22 10.32 16.96
N PRO A 63 4.19 9.47 17.11
CA PRO A 63 2.83 9.89 17.46
C PRO A 63 2.81 10.84 18.67
N GLY A 64 2.13 11.97 18.52
CA GLY A 64 1.98 12.97 19.58
C GLY A 64 3.22 13.82 19.85
N GLU A 65 4.35 13.59 19.16
CA GLU A 65 5.53 14.43 19.31
C GLU A 65 5.24 15.86 18.82
N SER A 66 5.77 16.86 19.54
CA SER A 66 5.34 18.24 19.37
C SER A 66 5.61 18.81 17.98
N ASP A 67 6.68 18.37 17.32
CA ASP A 67 7.04 18.74 15.95
C ASP A 67 6.13 18.06 14.92
N TYR A 68 5.77 16.79 15.13
CA TYR A 68 4.79 16.12 14.27
C TYR A 68 3.42 16.80 14.34
N VAL A 69 2.95 17.11 15.56
CA VAL A 69 1.68 17.85 15.76
C VAL A 69 1.74 19.24 15.12
N ALA A 70 2.89 19.93 15.21
CA ALA A 70 3.08 21.21 14.56
C ALA A 70 3.06 21.12 13.02
N ALA A 71 3.67 20.08 12.44
CA ALA A 71 3.65 19.83 11.00
C ALA A 71 2.22 19.58 10.49
N LEU A 72 1.45 18.72 11.17
CA LEU A 72 0.05 18.47 10.85
C LEU A 72 -0.81 19.75 10.96
N HIS A 73 -0.58 20.57 11.99
CA HIS A 73 -1.25 21.85 12.12
C HIS A 73 -0.89 22.83 10.99
N ALA A 74 0.38 22.86 10.57
CA ALA A 74 0.82 23.67 9.43
C ALA A 74 0.19 23.20 8.12
N TYR A 75 -0.03 21.89 7.94
CA TYR A 75 -0.72 21.34 6.77
C TYR A 75 -2.19 21.78 6.76
N ASP A 76 -2.89 21.68 7.89
CA ASP A 76 -4.27 22.17 8.03
C ASP A 76 -4.41 23.67 7.67
N GLN A 77 -3.51 24.50 8.19
CA GLN A 77 -3.46 25.93 7.85
C GLN A 77 -3.19 26.16 6.35
N ALA A 78 -2.30 25.38 5.74
CA ALA A 78 -1.99 25.49 4.32
C ALA A 78 -3.20 25.14 3.43
N PHE A 79 -3.98 24.12 3.79
CA PHE A 79 -5.22 23.79 3.11
C PHE A 79 -6.27 24.90 3.25
N GLY A 80 -6.43 25.48 4.45
CA GLY A 80 -7.30 26.64 4.66
C GLY A 80 -6.93 27.80 3.73
N ALA A 81 -5.65 28.19 3.72
CA ALA A 81 -5.14 29.25 2.85
C ALA A 81 -5.32 28.92 1.36
N PHE A 82 -5.16 27.66 0.97
CA PHE A 82 -5.32 27.19 -0.40
C PHE A 82 -6.75 27.37 -0.90
N PHE A 83 -7.74 26.94 -0.11
CA PHE A 83 -9.14 27.10 -0.48
C PHE A 83 -9.58 28.56 -0.49
N ASP A 84 -9.12 29.38 0.47
CA ASP A 84 -9.39 30.81 0.49
C ASP A 84 -8.83 31.52 -0.75
N ARG A 85 -7.60 31.18 -1.15
CA ARG A 85 -6.95 31.71 -2.35
C ARG A 85 -7.72 31.35 -3.62
N LEU A 86 -8.02 30.06 -3.83
CA LEU A 86 -8.79 29.63 -4.99
C LEU A 86 -10.18 30.28 -5.05
N ALA A 87 -10.85 30.40 -3.90
CA ALA A 87 -12.17 31.01 -3.84
C ALA A 87 -12.16 32.50 -4.21
N ALA A 88 -11.07 33.23 -3.93
CA ALA A 88 -10.90 34.62 -4.33
C ALA A 88 -10.89 34.79 -5.86
N ASP A 89 -10.42 33.78 -6.60
CA ASP A 89 -10.44 33.72 -8.07
C ASP A 89 -11.67 32.98 -8.62
N GLY A 90 -12.66 32.70 -7.76
CA GLY A 90 -13.91 32.05 -8.14
C GLY A 90 -13.82 30.54 -8.35
N ILE A 91 -12.71 29.92 -7.98
CA ILE A 91 -12.47 28.46 -8.06
C ILE A 91 -12.88 27.84 -6.73
N ASN A 92 -13.95 27.03 -6.71
CA ASN A 92 -14.46 26.42 -5.48
C ASN A 92 -15.29 25.17 -5.76
N LYS A 93 -15.83 24.54 -4.73
CA LYS A 93 -16.60 23.29 -4.86
C LYS A 93 -17.85 23.34 -5.77
N SER A 94 -18.30 24.53 -6.17
CA SER A 94 -19.43 24.66 -7.12
C SER A 94 -19.03 24.51 -8.59
N ASN A 95 -17.73 24.61 -8.91
CA ASN A 95 -17.21 24.50 -10.28
C ASN A 95 -15.94 23.65 -10.41
N THR A 96 -15.36 23.18 -9.30
CA THR A 96 -14.12 22.38 -9.27
C THR A 96 -14.33 21.10 -8.47
N LEU A 97 -13.80 20.00 -9.00
CA LEU A 97 -13.67 18.73 -8.28
C LEU A 97 -12.30 18.68 -7.60
N PHE A 98 -12.31 18.59 -6.28
CA PHE A 98 -11.14 18.35 -5.44
C PHE A 98 -11.13 16.88 -5.02
N VAL A 99 -9.98 16.24 -5.17
CA VAL A 99 -9.74 14.84 -4.84
C VAL A 99 -8.49 14.78 -3.98
N PHE A 100 -8.61 14.16 -2.80
CA PHE A 100 -7.53 13.98 -1.85
C PHE A 100 -7.47 12.51 -1.45
N THR A 101 -6.28 11.94 -1.43
CA THR A 101 -6.02 10.58 -0.98
C THR A 101 -4.58 10.51 -0.54
N SER A 102 -4.22 9.46 0.17
CA SER A 102 -2.84 9.00 0.23
C SER A 102 -2.62 7.90 -0.82
N ASP A 103 -1.37 7.71 -1.23
CA ASP A 103 -0.93 6.60 -2.07
C ASP A 103 -0.85 5.29 -1.28
N GLU A 104 -0.44 5.37 -0.02
CA GLU A 104 -0.53 4.33 1.00
C GLU A 104 -0.72 4.94 2.39
N ASN A 105 -0.73 4.13 3.44
CA ASN A 105 -0.63 4.60 4.82
C ASN A 105 0.57 3.91 5.47
N ASP A 106 0.96 4.36 6.65
CA ASP A 106 2.22 3.92 7.26
C ASP A 106 1.98 3.25 8.61
N HIS A 107 2.80 2.24 8.89
CA HIS A 107 2.91 1.56 10.17
C HIS A 107 3.98 2.25 11.03
N PHE A 108 3.59 2.68 12.24
CA PHE A 108 4.55 3.21 13.20
C PHE A 108 5.35 2.09 13.88
N ALA A 109 6.64 1.99 13.56
CA ALA A 109 7.59 1.10 14.22
C ALA A 109 8.21 1.80 15.45
N GLY A 110 7.79 1.37 16.64
CA GLY A 110 8.23 1.99 17.88
C GLY A 110 7.64 1.38 19.14
N GLY A 111 8.23 1.75 20.28
CA GLY A 111 7.73 1.40 21.60
C GLY A 111 6.48 2.19 21.98
N THR A 112 6.29 2.42 23.27
CA THR A 112 5.11 3.13 23.77
C THR A 112 5.46 4.49 24.37
N SER A 113 4.66 5.51 24.06
CA SER A 113 4.72 6.81 24.72
C SER A 113 3.31 7.31 25.02
N THR A 114 3.10 7.87 26.22
CA THR A 114 1.81 8.42 26.65
C THR A 114 1.75 9.94 26.63
N ASP A 115 2.89 10.61 26.47
CA ASP A 115 3.01 12.07 26.48
C ASP A 115 3.64 12.65 25.22
N GLY A 116 3.90 11.80 24.21
CA GLY A 116 4.54 12.20 22.95
C GLY A 116 6.06 12.33 23.02
N THR A 117 6.70 11.93 24.14
CA THR A 117 8.16 11.92 24.28
C THR A 117 8.75 10.60 23.75
N TRP A 118 9.66 10.69 22.78
CA TRP A 118 10.30 9.54 22.13
C TRP A 118 11.82 9.55 22.28
N SER A 119 12.43 8.36 22.34
CA SER A 119 13.88 8.19 22.42
C SER A 119 14.48 8.02 21.03
N HIS A 120 15.11 9.08 20.52
CA HIS A 120 15.79 9.13 19.24
C HIS A 120 17.25 8.69 19.37
N THR A 121 17.46 7.42 19.72
CA THR A 121 18.78 6.85 20.03
C THR A 121 19.05 5.60 19.23
N PHE A 122 20.33 5.32 18.92
CA PHE A 122 20.73 4.03 18.38
C PHE A 122 20.51 2.90 19.41
N CYS A 123 19.98 1.76 18.95
CA CYS A 123 19.91 0.53 19.74
C CYS A 123 20.48 -0.68 18.95
N ASN A 124 21.56 -1.29 19.46
CA ASN A 124 22.15 -2.50 18.89
C ASN A 124 21.50 -3.76 19.43
N VAL A 125 20.40 -4.17 18.82
CA VAL A 125 19.63 -5.37 19.19
C VAL A 125 20.50 -6.63 19.10
N SER A 126 21.24 -6.81 18.01
CA SER A 126 22.11 -7.99 17.83
C SER A 126 23.32 -8.03 18.79
N GLY A 127 23.70 -6.88 19.35
CA GLY A 127 24.69 -6.76 20.42
C GLY A 127 24.14 -7.03 21.82
N GLY A 128 22.85 -7.38 21.94
CA GLY A 128 22.18 -7.64 23.22
C GLY A 128 21.83 -6.38 24.01
N GLN A 129 21.79 -5.21 23.37
CA GLN A 129 21.31 -4.00 24.03
C GLN A 129 19.80 -4.07 24.26
N THR A 130 19.35 -3.56 25.41
CA THR A 130 17.93 -3.34 25.67
C THR A 130 17.56 -1.94 25.22
N CYS A 131 16.65 -1.84 24.24
CA CYS A 131 16.19 -0.54 23.76
C CYS A 131 15.29 0.13 24.82
N PRO A 132 15.28 1.48 24.89
CA PRO A 132 14.31 2.22 25.69
C PRO A 132 12.86 1.80 25.40
N ALA A 133 11.99 1.83 26.41
CA ALA A 133 10.58 1.46 26.24
C ALA A 133 9.81 2.42 25.32
N ASN A 134 10.28 3.67 25.19
CA ASN A 134 9.78 4.69 24.26
C ASN A 134 10.76 4.91 23.10
N GLN A 135 11.55 3.89 22.73
CA GLN A 135 12.37 3.92 21.53
C GLN A 135 11.47 4.06 20.29
N ILE A 136 11.94 4.81 19.31
CA ILE A 136 11.32 4.96 17.99
C ILE A 136 12.28 4.45 16.92
N GLY A 137 11.74 3.84 15.87
CA GLY A 137 12.49 3.46 14.68
C GLY A 137 12.16 2.06 14.19
N GLU A 138 12.27 1.83 12.91
CA GLU A 138 12.20 0.49 12.31
C GLU A 138 13.34 -0.40 12.83
N VAL A 139 13.06 -1.69 12.90
CA VAL A 139 14.02 -2.74 13.21
C VAL A 139 14.74 -3.13 11.92
N THR A 140 15.82 -2.42 11.60
CA THR A 140 16.67 -2.76 10.46
C THR A 140 17.30 -4.13 10.68
N GLN A 141 16.97 -5.10 9.81
CA GLN A 141 17.34 -6.50 9.97
C GLN A 141 17.98 -7.05 8.69
N ASN A 142 19.21 -7.56 8.80
CA ASN A 142 19.85 -8.32 7.74
C ASN A 142 19.15 -9.68 7.59
N ILE A 143 18.43 -9.90 6.49
CA ILE A 143 17.68 -11.14 6.25
C ILE A 143 18.58 -12.38 6.25
N ASN A 144 19.83 -12.24 5.80
CA ASN A 144 20.77 -13.37 5.75
C ASN A 144 21.16 -13.84 7.16
N ALA A 145 21.09 -12.95 8.15
CA ALA A 145 21.35 -13.27 9.55
C ALA A 145 20.17 -14.02 10.22
N LEU A 146 18.99 -14.03 9.59
CA LEU A 146 17.84 -14.81 10.06
C LEU A 146 17.89 -16.28 9.62
N LEU A 147 18.66 -16.58 8.58
CA LEU A 147 18.81 -17.95 8.06
C LEU A 147 19.71 -18.80 8.96
N PRO A 148 19.52 -20.13 9.00
CA PRO A 148 20.43 -21.02 9.72
C PRO A 148 21.88 -20.87 9.24
N ASN A 149 22.84 -20.79 10.15
CA ASN A 149 24.26 -20.62 9.81
C ASN A 149 24.87 -21.79 8.99
N THR A 150 24.18 -22.93 8.91
CA THR A 150 24.55 -24.09 8.09
C THR A 150 23.97 -24.03 6.67
N TYR A 151 23.12 -23.06 6.38
CA TYR A 151 22.43 -22.90 5.11
C TYR A 151 23.06 -21.76 4.29
N THR A 152 23.29 -22.02 3.00
CA THR A 152 23.72 -21.00 2.04
C THR A 152 22.56 -20.78 1.07
N PRO A 153 21.90 -19.61 1.09
CA PRO A 153 20.83 -19.32 0.16
C PRO A 153 21.36 -19.28 -1.30
N PRO A 154 20.49 -19.49 -2.30
CA PRO A 154 20.84 -19.14 -3.68
C PRO A 154 21.22 -17.65 -3.78
N ILE A 155 21.93 -17.25 -4.84
CA ILE A 155 22.21 -15.82 -5.06
C ILE A 155 20.88 -15.13 -5.38
N PHE A 156 20.55 -14.09 -4.63
CA PHE A 156 19.35 -13.29 -4.84
C PHE A 156 19.65 -11.79 -4.76
N ASP A 157 18.72 -11.00 -5.26
CA ASP A 157 18.59 -9.56 -5.01
C ASP A 157 17.22 -9.29 -4.38
N MET A 158 17.06 -8.17 -3.68
CA MET A 158 15.77 -7.76 -3.14
C MET A 158 15.60 -6.24 -3.14
N HIS A 159 14.36 -5.80 -3.14
CA HIS A 159 14.02 -4.46 -2.65
C HIS A 159 14.12 -4.46 -1.11
N PHE A 160 14.81 -3.48 -0.50
CA PHE A 160 14.85 -3.36 0.97
C PHE A 160 13.57 -2.69 1.44
N ASP A 161 12.82 -3.39 2.27
CA ASP A 161 11.46 -3.02 2.68
C ASP A 161 11.02 -3.89 3.88
N SER A 162 9.87 -3.57 4.49
CA SER A 162 9.10 -4.50 5.33
C SER A 162 8.51 -5.66 4.52
N ALA A 163 8.16 -5.42 3.25
CA ALA A 163 7.62 -6.42 2.33
C ALA A 163 8.55 -6.67 1.11
N PRO A 164 9.80 -7.16 1.30
CA PRO A 164 10.75 -7.25 0.22
C PRO A 164 10.30 -8.22 -0.89
N THR A 165 10.32 -7.73 -2.13
CA THR A 165 10.27 -8.56 -3.33
C THR A 165 11.64 -9.21 -3.57
N VAL A 166 11.67 -10.52 -3.79
CA VAL A 166 12.92 -11.30 -3.90
C VAL A 166 13.08 -11.85 -5.31
N TYR A 167 14.25 -11.60 -5.90
CA TYR A 167 14.64 -12.06 -7.24
C TYR A 167 15.82 -13.02 -7.10
N VAL A 168 15.58 -14.30 -7.35
CA VAL A 168 16.60 -15.35 -7.28
C VAL A 168 17.24 -15.52 -8.65
N ALA A 169 18.57 -15.49 -8.68
CA ALA A 169 19.48 -15.47 -9.83
C ALA A 169 19.89 -14.08 -10.36
N LYS A 170 21.20 -13.93 -10.57
CA LYS A 170 21.80 -12.91 -11.44
C LYS A 170 21.99 -13.51 -12.85
N PRO A 171 22.00 -12.69 -13.93
CA PRO A 171 22.16 -13.15 -15.31
C PRO A 171 23.44 -13.98 -15.60
N THR A 172 24.38 -14.03 -14.65
CA THR A 172 25.72 -14.60 -14.81
C THR A 172 25.94 -15.93 -14.07
N ALA A 173 24.95 -16.46 -13.37
CA ALA A 173 25.02 -17.76 -12.68
C ALA A 173 24.06 -18.78 -13.31
N ALA A 174 24.30 -20.08 -13.08
CA ALA A 174 23.28 -21.09 -13.38
C ALA A 174 22.03 -20.78 -12.55
N PRO A 175 20.82 -20.79 -13.15
CA PRO A 175 19.61 -20.49 -12.42
C PRO A 175 19.38 -21.52 -11.29
N PRO A 176 18.87 -21.09 -10.14
CA PRO A 176 18.50 -22.00 -9.06
C PRO A 176 17.44 -22.99 -9.57
N THR A 177 17.47 -24.21 -9.05
CA THR A 177 16.37 -25.15 -9.24
C THR A 177 15.15 -24.74 -8.42
N ALA A 178 13.96 -25.16 -8.84
CA ALA A 178 12.74 -24.93 -8.06
C ALA A 178 12.88 -25.46 -6.61
N ALA A 179 13.54 -26.61 -6.42
CA ALA A 179 13.79 -27.15 -5.09
C ALA A 179 14.67 -26.24 -4.20
N GLN A 180 15.62 -25.51 -4.79
CA GLN A 180 16.47 -24.56 -4.06
C GLN A 180 15.69 -23.30 -3.65
N ILE A 181 14.80 -22.80 -4.52
CA ILE A 181 13.92 -21.67 -4.19
C ILE A 181 12.95 -22.10 -3.07
N ARG A 182 12.31 -23.26 -3.21
CA ARG A 182 11.42 -23.84 -2.16
C ARG A 182 12.12 -24.03 -0.83
N GLU A 183 13.38 -24.46 -0.82
CA GLU A 183 14.15 -24.53 0.42
C GLU A 183 14.38 -23.15 1.02
N PHE A 184 14.72 -22.14 0.20
CA PHE A 184 14.94 -20.78 0.66
C PHE A 184 13.66 -20.18 1.28
N GLU A 185 12.53 -20.28 0.60
CA GLU A 185 11.22 -19.80 1.06
C GLU A 185 10.84 -20.43 2.42
N ARG A 186 10.95 -21.76 2.56
CA ARG A 186 10.69 -22.45 3.84
C ARG A 186 11.61 -22.00 4.97
N LYS A 187 12.89 -21.71 4.68
CA LYS A 187 13.83 -21.23 5.70
C LYS A 187 13.49 -19.80 6.14
N LEU A 188 13.07 -18.94 5.22
CA LEU A 188 12.57 -17.60 5.55
C LEU A 188 11.23 -17.64 6.27
N ALA A 189 10.34 -18.57 5.92
CA ALA A 189 9.07 -18.75 6.62
C ALA A 189 9.25 -19.17 8.09
N ALA A 190 10.33 -19.89 8.39
CA ALA A 190 10.70 -20.28 9.75
C ALA A 190 11.63 -19.27 10.45
N ALA A 191 11.95 -18.14 9.80
CA ALA A 191 12.87 -17.14 10.33
C ALA A 191 12.29 -16.46 11.58
N ARG A 192 13.13 -16.32 12.60
CA ARG A 192 12.78 -15.64 13.84
C ARG A 192 13.80 -14.56 14.19
N GLY A 193 13.30 -13.40 14.61
CA GLY A 193 14.08 -12.20 14.95
C GLY A 193 13.67 -11.64 16.29
N ILE A 194 14.55 -10.85 16.92
CA ILE A 194 14.16 -10.06 18.10
C ILE A 194 13.44 -8.81 17.60
N ASP A 195 12.27 -8.57 18.15
CA ASP A 195 11.52 -7.34 18.00
C ASP A 195 11.52 -6.64 19.38
N PRO A 196 12.22 -5.50 19.52
CA PRO A 196 12.33 -4.83 20.81
C PRO A 196 11.01 -4.23 21.31
N TYR A 197 10.00 -4.07 20.45
CA TYR A 197 8.70 -3.49 20.78
C TYR A 197 7.69 -4.54 21.23
N VAL A 198 7.85 -5.78 20.78
CA VAL A 198 6.97 -6.90 21.15
C VAL A 198 7.56 -7.74 22.29
N ASP A 199 8.79 -8.25 22.12
CA ASP A 199 9.46 -9.07 23.12
C ASP A 199 10.99 -8.95 22.97
N PRO A 200 11.65 -8.08 23.75
CA PRO A 200 13.08 -7.82 23.61
C PRO A 200 13.97 -9.00 24.04
N SER A 201 13.38 -10.09 24.55
CA SER A 201 14.09 -11.22 25.16
C SER A 201 13.94 -12.54 24.41
N SER A 202 12.93 -12.67 23.55
CA SER A 202 12.63 -13.91 22.84
C SER A 202 12.34 -13.64 21.37
N PRO A 203 13.06 -14.27 20.43
CA PRO A 203 12.77 -14.11 19.02
C PRO A 203 11.33 -14.51 18.69
N ARG A 204 10.70 -13.80 17.76
CA ARG A 204 9.36 -14.06 17.22
C ARG A 204 9.46 -14.28 15.72
N ASP A 205 8.40 -14.81 15.13
CA ASP A 205 8.35 -15.01 13.68
C ASP A 205 8.44 -13.64 13.01
N VAL A 206 9.33 -13.52 12.03
CA VAL A 206 9.51 -12.27 11.28
C VAL A 206 8.46 -12.19 10.17
N MET A 207 8.08 -13.32 9.58
CA MET A 207 7.11 -13.39 8.49
C MET A 207 5.69 -13.23 9.02
N LEU A 208 4.90 -12.35 8.40
CA LEU A 208 3.44 -12.39 8.47
C LEU A 208 2.87 -13.21 7.31
N PHE A 209 3.32 -12.91 6.08
CA PHE A 209 2.86 -13.60 4.88
C PHE A 209 3.98 -13.86 3.87
N MET A 210 3.73 -14.75 2.92
CA MET A 210 4.57 -14.93 1.74
C MET A 210 3.71 -15.28 0.54
N ALA A 211 4.05 -14.75 -0.63
CA ALA A 211 3.43 -15.09 -1.90
C ALA A 211 4.52 -15.44 -2.91
N ASP A 212 4.47 -16.65 -3.47
CA ASP A 212 5.29 -17.03 -4.62
C ASP A 212 4.59 -16.61 -5.92
N THR A 213 5.16 -16.94 -7.08
CA THR A 213 4.57 -16.59 -8.39
C THR A 213 3.08 -16.93 -8.58
N VAL A 214 2.54 -17.97 -7.93
CA VAL A 214 1.13 -18.33 -8.02
C VAL A 214 0.29 -17.45 -7.08
N GLY A 215 0.73 -17.25 -5.85
CA GLY A 215 0.14 -16.30 -4.91
C GLY A 215 0.16 -14.86 -5.44
N GLU A 216 1.30 -14.39 -5.94
CA GLU A 216 1.48 -13.08 -6.54
C GLU A 216 0.52 -12.84 -7.71
N LYS A 217 0.24 -13.87 -8.50
CA LYS A 217 -0.75 -13.77 -9.58
C LYS A 217 -2.16 -13.55 -9.03
N ALA A 218 -2.54 -14.24 -7.96
CA ALA A 218 -3.83 -14.02 -7.29
C ALA A 218 -3.97 -12.57 -6.78
N LEU A 219 -2.86 -11.98 -6.33
CA LEU A 219 -2.76 -10.65 -5.75
C LEU A 219 -2.53 -9.50 -6.75
N HIS A 220 -2.49 -9.78 -8.05
CA HIS A 220 -2.15 -8.80 -9.10
C HIS A 220 -0.71 -8.25 -9.06
N MET A 221 0.23 -9.02 -8.52
CA MET A 221 1.65 -8.64 -8.38
C MET A 221 2.54 -9.14 -9.53
N VAL A 222 1.96 -9.78 -10.54
CA VAL A 222 2.68 -10.24 -11.73
C VAL A 222 2.78 -9.12 -12.78
N ASN A 223 4.01 -8.84 -13.19
CA ASN A 223 4.31 -7.80 -14.17
C ASN A 223 4.24 -8.30 -15.61
N ALA A 224 3.92 -7.40 -16.54
CA ALA A 224 3.94 -7.69 -17.98
C ALA A 224 5.36 -7.97 -18.52
N ASP A 225 6.40 -7.40 -17.90
CA ASP A 225 7.80 -7.80 -18.12
C ASP A 225 8.16 -8.88 -17.09
N PRO A 226 8.37 -10.16 -17.51
CA PRO A 226 8.70 -11.23 -16.58
C PRO A 226 9.97 -10.98 -15.77
N ARG A 227 10.86 -10.08 -16.21
CA ARG A 227 12.07 -9.72 -15.45
C ARG A 227 11.80 -8.76 -14.29
N ARG A 228 10.58 -8.24 -14.18
CA ARG A 228 10.12 -7.41 -13.07
C ARG A 228 9.20 -8.17 -12.12
N THR A 229 8.80 -9.39 -12.47
CA THR A 229 8.07 -10.28 -11.57
C THR A 229 9.10 -10.93 -10.63
N PRO A 230 8.97 -10.75 -9.32
CA PRO A 230 9.80 -11.45 -8.35
C PRO A 230 9.56 -12.97 -8.39
N ASP A 231 10.47 -13.73 -7.79
CA ASP A 231 10.25 -15.17 -7.59
C ASP A 231 9.26 -15.40 -6.43
N PHE A 232 9.36 -14.56 -5.40
CA PHE A 232 8.38 -14.46 -4.31
C PHE A 232 8.50 -13.10 -3.62
N THR A 233 7.44 -12.72 -2.90
CA THR A 233 7.37 -11.56 -2.02
C THR A 233 7.20 -12.02 -0.58
N TYR A 234 8.03 -11.50 0.31
CA TYR A 234 8.01 -11.78 1.74
C TYR A 234 7.39 -10.59 2.46
N PHE A 235 6.33 -10.80 3.23
CA PHE A 235 5.68 -9.75 4.03
C PHE A 235 6.08 -9.95 5.49
N ALA A 236 6.93 -9.08 6.03
CA ALA A 236 7.39 -9.19 7.41
C ALA A 236 6.37 -8.59 8.39
N ASN A 237 6.64 -8.69 9.69
CA ASN A 237 6.06 -7.74 10.64
C ASN A 237 6.54 -6.34 10.23
N PRO A 238 5.65 -5.35 10.01
CA PRO A 238 6.03 -4.01 9.55
C PRO A 238 6.88 -3.22 10.55
N ASP A 239 7.12 -3.72 11.77
CA ASP A 239 8.20 -3.21 12.62
C ASP A 239 9.60 -3.36 11.99
N TYR A 240 9.79 -4.32 11.07
CA TYR A 240 11.07 -4.61 10.45
C TYR A 240 11.29 -3.88 9.13
N PHE A 241 12.54 -3.48 8.89
CA PHE A 241 13.03 -3.09 7.56
C PHE A 241 14.14 -4.06 7.14
N LEU A 242 13.85 -4.91 6.14
CA LEU A 242 14.72 -6.01 5.76
C LEU A 242 15.78 -5.59 4.75
N THR A 243 17.04 -5.94 5.03
CA THR A 243 18.19 -5.68 4.15
C THR A 243 18.96 -6.96 3.85
N THR A 244 19.90 -6.93 2.89
CA THR A 244 20.75 -8.09 2.56
C THR A 244 22.09 -8.12 3.27
N THR A 245 22.47 -7.05 3.98
CA THR A 245 23.78 -6.92 4.62
C THR A 245 23.67 -6.21 5.96
N ASN A 246 24.66 -6.37 6.82
CA ASN A 246 24.70 -5.62 8.07
C ASN A 246 24.66 -4.11 7.78
N THR A 247 23.77 -3.42 8.48
CA THR A 247 23.51 -1.99 8.30
C THR A 247 23.98 -1.24 9.54
N ALA A 248 24.45 -0.01 9.34
CA ALA A 248 24.72 0.90 10.43
C ALA A 248 23.42 1.64 10.75
N CYS A 249 23.01 1.66 12.02
CA CYS A 249 21.94 2.53 12.49
C CYS A 249 22.61 3.60 13.37
N PRO A 250 22.51 4.90 13.06
CA PRO A 250 21.82 5.45 11.90
C PRO A 250 22.52 5.20 10.56
N ILE A 251 21.75 5.13 9.48
CA ILE A 251 22.28 5.00 8.12
C ILE A 251 23.26 6.15 7.83
N GLY A 252 24.47 5.79 7.38
CA GLY A 252 25.57 6.73 7.10
C GLY A 252 26.69 6.72 8.15
N ASP A 253 26.48 6.06 9.28
CA ASP A 253 27.54 5.82 10.26
C ASP A 253 28.67 4.92 9.72
N PRO A 254 29.88 4.98 10.31
CA PRO A 254 31.06 4.30 9.78
C PRO A 254 30.87 2.77 9.69
N PRO A 255 31.52 2.07 8.74
CA PRO A 255 31.34 0.62 8.55
C PRO A 255 31.52 -0.25 9.80
N SER A 256 32.26 0.23 10.80
CA SER A 256 32.48 -0.44 12.08
C SER A 256 31.24 -0.51 12.99
N SER A 257 30.20 0.28 12.74
CA SER A 257 28.92 0.22 13.49
C SER A 257 27.87 -0.70 12.82
N LYS A 258 28.21 -1.33 11.69
CA LYS A 258 27.30 -2.21 10.97
C LYS A 258 27.01 -3.48 11.76
N VAL A 259 25.74 -3.70 12.06
CA VAL A 259 25.27 -4.85 12.83
C VAL A 259 24.15 -5.58 12.09
N ALA A 260 23.85 -6.80 12.52
CA ALA A 260 22.83 -7.63 11.86
C ALA A 260 21.41 -7.12 12.15
N THR A 261 21.19 -6.60 13.36
CA THR A 261 19.91 -6.07 13.82
C THR A 261 20.14 -4.83 14.67
N CYS A 262 19.51 -3.72 14.31
CA CYS A 262 19.48 -2.48 15.09
C CYS A 262 18.18 -1.71 14.88
N VAL A 263 17.94 -0.73 15.75
CA VAL A 263 16.89 0.28 15.56
C VAL A 263 17.49 1.54 14.97
N ASP A 264 16.94 2.02 13.85
CA ASP A 264 17.25 3.32 13.27
C ASP A 264 16.13 4.32 13.54
N TYR A 265 16.39 5.32 14.40
CA TYR A 265 15.39 6.34 14.72
C TYR A 265 15.14 7.35 13.58
N HIS A 266 15.90 7.27 12.48
CA HIS A 266 15.66 8.12 11.31
C HIS A 266 14.43 7.71 10.51
N PHE A 267 14.03 6.44 10.61
CA PHE A 267 12.92 5.85 9.87
C PHE A 267 12.06 5.10 10.87
N ALA A 268 10.78 5.45 11.01
CA ALA A 268 9.89 4.84 12.01
C ALA A 268 8.48 4.58 11.48
N TRP A 269 8.32 4.70 10.17
CA TRP A 269 7.05 4.67 9.47
C TRP A 269 7.24 3.75 8.26
N SER A 270 6.97 2.46 8.47
CA SER A 270 7.11 1.43 7.44
C SER A 270 5.87 1.43 6.56
N HIS A 271 6.03 1.14 5.28
CA HIS A 271 4.96 1.13 4.30
C HIS A 271 5.19 0.01 3.28
N GLY A 272 4.32 -0.16 2.27
CA GLY A 272 4.46 -1.22 1.26
C GLY A 272 4.05 -2.65 1.67
N ASP A 273 3.51 -2.86 2.88
CA ASP A 273 3.11 -4.18 3.40
C ASP A 273 1.60 -4.52 3.20
N ALA A 274 1.21 -5.75 3.53
CA ALA A 274 -0.15 -6.29 3.42
C ALA A 274 -1.01 -6.09 4.68
N THR A 275 -0.55 -5.33 5.67
CA THR A 275 -1.29 -5.07 6.92
C THR A 275 -2.36 -4.00 6.73
N ASP A 276 -3.45 -4.06 7.53
CA ASP A 276 -4.59 -3.14 7.40
C ASP A 276 -4.20 -1.69 7.69
N ASP A 277 -3.28 -1.43 8.61
CA ASP A 277 -2.83 -0.07 8.92
C ASP A 277 -2.07 0.59 7.78
N ILE A 278 -1.37 -0.18 6.93
CA ILE A 278 -0.71 0.30 5.70
C ILE A 278 -1.71 0.36 4.53
N GLY A 279 -2.45 -0.72 4.30
CA GLY A 279 -3.34 -0.84 3.14
C GLY A 279 -4.65 -0.03 3.22
N ARG A 280 -5.07 0.37 4.43
CA ARG A 280 -6.31 1.13 4.63
C ARG A 280 -6.07 2.63 4.48
N THR A 281 -6.27 3.11 3.27
CA THR A 281 -6.21 4.55 2.94
C THR A 281 -7.58 5.22 3.05
N TRP A 282 -7.63 6.50 2.64
CA TRP A 282 -8.86 7.30 2.64
C TRP A 282 -8.97 8.09 1.34
N LEU A 283 -10.21 8.29 0.88
CA LEU A 283 -10.54 9.12 -0.28
C LEU A 283 -11.45 10.27 0.14
N GLY A 284 -11.00 11.50 -0.11
CA GLY A 284 -11.78 12.72 0.00
C GLY A 284 -12.22 13.24 -1.36
N LEU A 285 -13.52 13.40 -1.57
CA LEU A 285 -14.11 13.98 -2.78
C LEU A 285 -14.96 15.20 -2.43
N VAL A 286 -14.71 16.33 -3.08
CA VAL A 286 -15.51 17.56 -2.92
C VAL A 286 -15.69 18.23 -4.27
N GLY A 287 -16.92 18.44 -4.70
CA GLY A 287 -17.19 19.14 -5.96
C GLY A 287 -18.62 18.99 -6.44
N PRO A 288 -18.94 19.49 -7.65
CA PRO A 288 -20.25 19.31 -8.26
C PRO A 288 -20.61 17.84 -8.39
N GLY A 289 -21.85 17.49 -8.05
CA GLY A 289 -22.33 16.11 -8.16
C GLY A 289 -21.89 15.16 -7.04
N VAL A 290 -21.02 15.58 -6.11
CA VAL A 290 -20.64 14.77 -4.94
C VAL A 290 -21.65 14.98 -3.80
N GLN A 291 -22.00 13.92 -3.07
CA GLN A 291 -22.85 14.00 -1.87
C GLN A 291 -22.05 14.47 -0.64
N ASN A 292 -22.68 15.20 0.28
CA ASN A 292 -22.06 15.57 1.55
C ASN A 292 -22.45 14.57 2.64
N LEU A 293 -21.69 13.47 2.73
CA LEU A 293 -21.95 12.38 3.69
C LEU A 293 -21.07 12.46 4.95
N GLY A 294 -20.10 13.39 4.99
CA GLY A 294 -19.05 13.40 6.01
C GLY A 294 -18.12 12.19 5.89
N ARG A 295 -17.42 11.86 6.99
CA ARG A 295 -16.54 10.67 7.05
C ARG A 295 -17.39 9.41 7.24
N THR A 296 -17.20 8.44 6.36
CA THR A 296 -17.86 7.12 6.45
C THR A 296 -16.90 6.02 5.98
N SER A 297 -17.11 4.81 6.47
CA SER A 297 -16.42 3.59 6.05
C SER A 297 -17.42 2.50 5.65
N ALA A 298 -18.64 2.90 5.26
CA ALA A 298 -19.76 1.99 4.97
C ALA A 298 -19.59 1.24 3.63
N THR A 299 -18.86 1.83 2.69
CA THR A 299 -18.58 1.25 1.38
C THR A 299 -17.09 0.91 1.31
N TRP A 300 -16.79 -0.32 0.93
CA TRP A 300 -15.44 -0.75 0.63
C TRP A 300 -15.08 -0.29 -0.79
N SER A 301 -13.90 0.31 -0.97
CA SER A 301 -13.37 0.79 -2.25
C SER A 301 -11.85 0.71 -2.26
N ASP A 302 -11.24 0.64 -3.44
CA ASP A 302 -9.80 0.74 -3.64
C ASP A 302 -9.42 1.91 -4.55
N HIS A 303 -8.12 2.22 -4.65
CA HIS A 303 -7.62 3.36 -5.43
C HIS A 303 -8.06 3.34 -6.90
N ALA A 304 -8.24 2.16 -7.48
CA ALA A 304 -8.71 2.01 -8.85
C ALA A 304 -10.07 2.68 -9.11
N ASP A 305 -10.95 2.74 -8.11
CA ASP A 305 -12.28 3.35 -8.22
C ASP A 305 -12.26 4.88 -8.33
N THR A 306 -11.15 5.52 -7.97
CA THR A 306 -11.01 6.99 -7.94
C THR A 306 -11.18 7.59 -9.34
N ARG A 307 -10.43 7.08 -10.32
CA ARG A 307 -10.43 7.58 -11.70
C ARG A 307 -11.81 7.46 -12.39
N PRO A 308 -12.48 6.30 -12.46
CA PRO A 308 -13.79 6.21 -13.08
C PRO A 308 -14.81 7.10 -12.35
N THR A 309 -14.72 7.24 -11.03
CA THR A 309 -15.59 8.15 -10.27
C THR A 309 -15.38 9.61 -10.68
N MET A 310 -14.13 10.06 -10.82
CA MET A 310 -13.79 11.39 -11.34
C MET A 310 -14.31 11.59 -12.77
N LEU A 311 -14.09 10.62 -13.66
CA LEU A 311 -14.52 10.73 -15.06
C LEU A 311 -16.04 10.79 -15.19
N ALA A 312 -16.79 10.03 -14.38
CA ALA A 312 -18.25 10.10 -14.36
C ALA A 312 -18.75 11.49 -13.94
N LEU A 313 -18.16 12.08 -12.89
CA LEU A 313 -18.48 13.45 -12.44
C LEU A 313 -18.17 14.51 -13.50
N LEU A 314 -17.11 14.32 -14.29
CA LEU A 314 -16.67 15.23 -15.34
C LEU A 314 -17.39 15.00 -16.69
N GLY A 315 -18.23 13.96 -16.80
CA GLY A 315 -18.86 13.57 -18.06
C GLY A 315 -17.85 13.06 -19.11
N LEU A 316 -16.72 12.52 -18.65
CA LEU A 316 -15.64 11.97 -19.46
C LEU A 316 -15.65 10.43 -19.39
N LYS A 317 -14.83 9.80 -20.22
CA LYS A 317 -14.54 8.37 -20.17
C LYS A 317 -13.16 8.06 -20.71
N ASP A 318 -12.59 6.95 -20.28
CA ASP A 318 -11.37 6.41 -20.86
C ASP A 318 -11.63 5.73 -22.22
N SER A 319 -10.56 5.55 -22.99
CA SER A 319 -10.57 4.76 -24.23
C SER A 319 -10.42 3.25 -23.97
N TYR A 320 -10.21 2.85 -22.72
CA TYR A 320 -10.06 1.48 -22.26
C TYR A 320 -11.03 1.22 -21.10
N GLU A 321 -11.27 -0.05 -20.80
CA GLU A 321 -12.07 -0.46 -19.65
C GLU A 321 -11.24 -0.31 -18.36
N PRO A 322 -11.68 0.47 -17.37
CA PRO A 322 -10.93 0.67 -16.12
C PRO A 322 -11.10 -0.51 -15.16
N ASP A 323 -10.05 -0.84 -14.39
CA ASP A 323 -10.10 -1.83 -13.30
C ASP A 323 -10.90 -1.34 -12.07
N GLY A 324 -11.13 -0.03 -11.98
CA GLY A 324 -12.05 0.55 -11.01
C GLY A 324 -13.48 0.60 -11.51
N ALA A 325 -14.41 0.81 -10.59
CA ALA A 325 -15.78 1.13 -10.90
C ALA A 325 -16.24 2.37 -10.12
N VAL A 326 -17.31 3.01 -10.60
CA VAL A 326 -17.79 4.27 -10.02
C VAL A 326 -18.39 4.04 -8.63
N LEU A 327 -17.97 4.88 -7.68
CA LEU A 327 -18.52 4.95 -6.33
C LEU A 327 -19.88 5.67 -6.31
N ALA A 328 -20.88 5.03 -6.91
CA ALA A 328 -22.20 5.62 -7.20
C ALA A 328 -22.92 6.17 -5.96
N ASP A 329 -22.77 5.53 -4.80
CA ASP A 329 -23.41 5.94 -3.54
C ASP A 329 -22.89 7.28 -3.00
N PHE A 330 -21.72 7.73 -3.46
CA PHE A 330 -21.14 9.01 -3.08
C PHE A 330 -21.53 10.14 -4.04
N LEU A 331 -22.24 9.81 -5.13
CA LEU A 331 -22.63 10.76 -6.17
C LEU A 331 -24.11 11.10 -6.08
N GLN A 332 -24.45 12.35 -6.35
CA GLN A 332 -25.85 12.79 -6.45
C GLN A 332 -26.55 12.05 -7.59
N THR A 333 -27.85 11.80 -7.45
CA THR A 333 -28.65 11.10 -8.48
C THR A 333 -28.58 11.75 -9.86
N ALA A 334 -28.40 13.07 -9.92
CA ALA A 334 -28.25 13.81 -11.18
C ALA A 334 -26.88 13.61 -11.85
N ALA A 335 -25.85 13.24 -11.08
CA ALA A 335 -24.48 13.05 -11.55
C ALA A 335 -24.19 11.64 -12.09
N VAL A 336 -25.13 10.71 -11.93
CA VAL A 336 -25.00 9.33 -12.40
C VAL A 336 -25.77 9.10 -13.71
N SER A 337 -25.37 8.09 -14.48
CA SER A 337 -26.01 7.74 -15.75
C SER A 337 -27.47 7.27 -15.55
N ARG A 338 -28.26 7.24 -16.64
CA ARG A 338 -29.63 6.69 -16.59
C ARG A 338 -29.64 5.21 -16.20
N ASP A 339 -28.71 4.44 -16.74
CA ASP A 339 -28.69 2.98 -16.55
C ASP A 339 -28.21 2.62 -15.14
N LEU A 340 -27.21 3.35 -14.63
CA LEU A 340 -26.80 3.24 -13.22
C LEU A 340 -27.95 3.56 -12.27
N ARG A 341 -28.81 4.54 -12.58
CA ARG A 341 -30.03 4.81 -11.80
C ARG A 341 -31.07 3.68 -11.89
N ALA A 342 -31.27 3.13 -13.09
CA ALA A 342 -32.30 2.12 -13.32
C ALA A 342 -32.03 0.81 -12.55
N HIS A 343 -30.76 0.46 -12.38
CA HIS A 343 -30.30 -0.78 -11.74
C HIS A 343 -29.46 -0.52 -10.48
N HIS A 344 -29.63 0.65 -9.84
CA HIS A 344 -28.73 1.16 -8.79
C HIS A 344 -28.45 0.15 -7.68
N GLU A 345 -29.48 -0.42 -7.06
CA GLU A 345 -29.32 -1.36 -5.94
C GLU A 345 -28.52 -2.62 -6.34
N SER A 346 -28.78 -3.16 -7.53
CA SER A 346 -28.07 -4.34 -8.02
C SER A 346 -26.63 -4.03 -8.43
N LEU A 347 -26.37 -2.86 -9.02
CA LEU A 347 -25.03 -2.42 -9.42
C LEU A 347 -24.16 -2.04 -8.22
N VAL A 348 -24.71 -1.42 -7.18
CA VAL A 348 -23.99 -1.16 -5.92
C VAL A 348 -23.60 -2.47 -5.23
N ARG A 349 -24.53 -3.44 -5.16
CA ARG A 349 -24.20 -4.78 -4.64
C ARG A 349 -23.17 -5.51 -5.49
N LEU A 350 -23.24 -5.36 -6.81
CA LEU A 350 -22.26 -5.93 -7.72
C LEU A 350 -20.88 -5.29 -7.50
N HIS A 351 -20.79 -3.97 -7.39
CA HIS A 351 -19.55 -3.24 -7.08
C HIS A 351 -18.91 -3.76 -5.80
N LYS A 352 -19.69 -3.93 -4.73
CA LYS A 352 -19.16 -4.50 -3.49
C LYS A 352 -18.52 -5.88 -3.71
N VAL A 353 -19.23 -6.81 -4.34
CA VAL A 353 -18.71 -8.18 -4.55
C VAL A 353 -17.55 -8.18 -5.53
N TYR A 354 -17.60 -7.33 -6.56
CA TYR A 354 -16.51 -7.11 -7.50
C TYR A 354 -15.23 -6.71 -6.76
N LYS A 355 -15.33 -5.73 -5.87
CA LYS A 355 -14.21 -5.31 -5.04
C LYS A 355 -13.73 -6.40 -4.09
N ASP A 356 -14.65 -7.15 -3.48
CA ASP A 356 -14.29 -8.24 -2.58
C ASP A 356 -13.45 -9.33 -3.29
N ILE A 357 -13.63 -9.55 -4.61
CA ILE A 357 -12.89 -10.56 -5.39
C ILE A 357 -11.70 -10.02 -6.20
N ALA A 358 -11.71 -8.73 -6.54
CA ALA A 358 -10.77 -8.15 -7.50
C ALA A 358 -9.69 -7.30 -6.85
N ALA A 359 -9.97 -6.68 -5.71
CA ALA A 359 -9.01 -5.73 -5.17
C ALA A 359 -7.88 -6.43 -4.38
N PRO A 360 -6.63 -5.94 -4.43
CA PRO A 360 -5.49 -6.55 -3.73
C PRO A 360 -5.63 -6.63 -2.20
N PHE A 361 -6.44 -5.76 -1.60
CA PHE A 361 -6.78 -5.79 -0.17
C PHE A 361 -8.20 -6.31 0.09
N GLY A 362 -8.84 -6.91 -0.92
CA GLY A 362 -10.15 -7.55 -0.79
C GLY A 362 -10.07 -8.94 -0.12
N PRO A 363 -11.19 -9.49 0.38
CA PRO A 363 -11.19 -10.79 1.07
C PRO A 363 -10.65 -11.94 0.22
N PHE A 364 -10.89 -11.97 -1.10
CA PHE A 364 -10.31 -13.01 -1.95
C PHE A 364 -8.78 -12.98 -1.91
N ALA A 365 -8.20 -11.80 -2.10
CA ALA A 365 -6.76 -11.60 -2.09
C ALA A 365 -6.15 -12.01 -0.74
N HIS A 366 -6.72 -11.51 0.36
CA HIS A 366 -6.32 -11.88 1.71
C HIS A 366 -6.37 -13.40 1.96
N ASP A 367 -7.48 -14.06 1.64
CA ASP A 367 -7.62 -15.51 1.86
C ASP A 367 -6.64 -16.31 0.99
N THR A 368 -6.39 -15.89 -0.25
CA THR A 368 -5.37 -16.54 -1.09
C THR A 368 -3.94 -16.29 -0.59
N LEU A 369 -3.65 -15.12 -0.01
CA LEU A 369 -2.35 -14.83 0.60
C LEU A 369 -2.11 -15.70 1.85
N VAL A 370 -3.13 -15.87 2.70
CA VAL A 370 -3.08 -16.80 3.84
C VAL A 370 -2.82 -18.23 3.35
N ALA A 371 -3.56 -18.68 2.33
CA ALA A 371 -3.38 -20.01 1.77
C ALA A 371 -1.97 -20.21 1.18
N SER A 372 -1.46 -19.23 0.43
CA SER A 372 -0.11 -19.29 -0.15
C SER A 372 0.95 -19.29 0.95
N THR A 373 0.77 -18.49 2.00
CA THR A 373 1.68 -18.45 3.16
C THR A 373 1.79 -19.82 3.83
N HIS A 374 0.66 -20.49 4.12
CA HIS A 374 0.67 -21.83 4.72
C HIS A 374 1.30 -22.86 3.77
N ALA A 375 0.94 -22.82 2.48
CA ALA A 375 1.50 -23.70 1.47
C ALA A 375 3.02 -23.55 1.38
N ILE A 376 3.52 -22.32 1.32
CA ILE A 376 4.93 -22.01 1.19
C ILE A 376 5.72 -22.46 2.42
N ALA A 377 5.18 -22.24 3.62
CA ALA A 377 5.80 -22.69 4.87
C ALA A 377 5.81 -24.23 5.03
N SER A 378 4.94 -24.94 4.33
CA SER A 378 4.79 -26.40 4.42
C SER A 378 5.86 -27.18 3.66
N GLY A 379 5.83 -28.51 3.84
CA GLY A 379 6.57 -29.45 3.02
C GLY A 379 8.01 -29.70 3.47
N SER A 380 8.76 -30.42 2.64
CA SER A 380 10.13 -30.85 2.91
C SER A 380 10.87 -31.17 1.61
N PRO A 381 12.20 -31.34 1.62
CA PRO A 381 12.94 -31.74 0.42
C PRO A 381 12.47 -33.05 -0.24
N SER A 382 11.72 -33.89 0.49
CA SER A 382 11.20 -35.17 0.00
C SER A 382 9.68 -35.19 -0.24
N ASP A 383 8.94 -34.17 0.19
CA ASP A 383 7.47 -34.13 0.08
C ASP A 383 6.96 -32.69 0.09
N ASP A 384 6.54 -32.21 -1.09
CA ASP A 384 5.86 -30.93 -1.33
C ASP A 384 4.44 -31.15 -1.87
N SER A 385 3.81 -32.29 -1.55
CA SER A 385 2.47 -32.64 -2.05
C SER A 385 1.38 -31.68 -1.57
N HIS A 386 1.46 -31.24 -0.30
CA HIS A 386 0.53 -30.27 0.26
C HIS A 386 0.66 -28.89 -0.39
N TYR A 387 1.88 -28.33 -0.45
CA TYR A 387 2.20 -27.10 -1.21
C TYR A 387 1.63 -27.16 -2.63
N THR A 388 1.92 -28.24 -3.37
CA THR A 388 1.46 -28.42 -4.74
C THR A 388 -0.08 -28.44 -4.83
N SER A 389 -0.76 -29.05 -3.87
CA SER A 389 -2.23 -29.12 -3.84
C SER A 389 -2.86 -27.75 -3.59
N VAL A 390 -2.31 -26.97 -2.65
CA VAL A 390 -2.83 -25.63 -2.32
C VAL A 390 -2.57 -24.66 -3.46
N GLU A 391 -1.36 -24.60 -4.01
CA GLU A 391 -1.03 -23.70 -5.12
C GLU A 391 -1.86 -24.00 -6.39
N ASN A 392 -2.12 -25.28 -6.69
CA ASN A 392 -3.04 -25.63 -7.77
C ASN A 392 -4.48 -25.13 -7.51
N SER A 393 -4.91 -25.10 -6.24
CA SER A 393 -6.22 -24.57 -5.85
C SER A 393 -6.27 -23.05 -5.98
N ILE A 394 -5.22 -22.34 -5.54
CA ILE A 394 -5.07 -20.88 -5.74
C ILE A 394 -5.10 -20.54 -7.23
N ALA A 395 -4.35 -21.24 -8.06
CA ALA A 395 -4.33 -21.02 -9.52
C ALA A 395 -5.72 -21.25 -10.16
N SER A 396 -6.45 -22.28 -9.70
CA SER A 396 -7.81 -22.56 -10.17
C SER A 396 -8.80 -21.48 -9.76
N LEU A 397 -8.76 -21.04 -8.49
CA LEU A 397 -9.60 -19.96 -7.98
C LEU A 397 -9.30 -18.64 -8.68
N THR A 398 -8.02 -18.32 -8.90
CA THR A 398 -7.60 -17.12 -9.64
C THR A 398 -8.15 -17.11 -11.06
N SER A 399 -8.10 -18.24 -11.77
CA SER A 399 -8.66 -18.33 -13.13
C SER A 399 -10.19 -18.14 -13.17
N GLN A 400 -10.89 -18.65 -12.15
CA GLN A 400 -12.34 -18.44 -11.98
C GLN A 400 -12.64 -16.98 -11.63
N ARG A 401 -11.84 -16.38 -10.74
CA ARG A 401 -11.89 -14.97 -10.38
C ARG A 401 -11.75 -14.10 -11.61
N ASP A 402 -10.67 -14.23 -12.37
CA ASP A 402 -10.36 -13.38 -13.53
C ASP A 402 -11.50 -13.40 -14.57
N THR A 403 -12.09 -14.58 -14.80
CA THR A 403 -13.23 -14.72 -15.72
C THR A 403 -14.47 -13.98 -15.23
N LEU A 404 -14.76 -14.06 -13.92
CA LEU A 404 -15.93 -13.42 -13.33
C LEU A 404 -15.72 -11.91 -13.15
N GLU A 405 -14.54 -11.50 -12.68
CA GLU A 405 -14.07 -10.13 -12.53
C GLU A 405 -14.29 -9.35 -13.82
N ALA A 406 -13.83 -9.88 -14.96
CA ALA A 406 -14.03 -9.26 -16.26
C ALA A 406 -15.52 -9.03 -16.60
N GLN A 407 -16.40 -9.99 -16.29
CA GLN A 407 -17.84 -9.85 -16.52
C GLN A 407 -18.44 -8.73 -15.65
N MET A 408 -18.05 -8.68 -14.37
CA MET A 408 -18.50 -7.67 -13.43
C MET A 408 -18.01 -6.27 -13.82
N ARG A 409 -16.71 -6.15 -14.15
CA ARG A 409 -16.07 -4.91 -14.61
C ARG A 409 -16.77 -4.34 -15.85
N THR A 410 -17.06 -5.18 -16.84
CA THR A 410 -17.81 -4.77 -18.04
C THR A 410 -19.23 -4.31 -17.71
N ALA A 411 -19.95 -5.02 -16.84
CA ALA A 411 -21.30 -4.61 -16.46
C ALA A 411 -21.31 -3.24 -15.74
N LEU A 412 -20.39 -3.04 -14.80
CA LEU A 412 -20.23 -1.78 -14.06
C LEU A 412 -19.81 -0.62 -14.97
N THR A 413 -18.85 -0.87 -15.87
CA THR A 413 -18.35 0.11 -16.84
C THR A 413 -19.44 0.52 -17.82
N ASN A 414 -20.14 -0.43 -18.44
CA ASN A 414 -21.18 -0.13 -19.42
C ASN A 414 -22.37 0.59 -18.80
N ALA A 415 -22.76 0.22 -17.57
CA ALA A 415 -23.82 0.92 -16.85
C ALA A 415 -23.45 2.38 -16.57
N THR A 416 -22.17 2.68 -16.37
CA THR A 416 -21.69 4.04 -16.10
C THR A 416 -21.49 4.85 -17.38
N PHE A 417 -20.67 4.35 -18.30
CA PHE A 417 -20.15 5.11 -19.45
C PHE A 417 -20.85 4.79 -20.78
N GLY A 418 -21.90 3.96 -20.73
CA GLY A 418 -22.67 3.51 -21.88
C GLY A 418 -22.08 2.26 -22.53
N GLY A 419 -22.95 1.40 -23.03
CA GLY A 419 -22.61 0.12 -23.64
C GLY A 419 -23.78 -0.87 -23.51
N PRO A 420 -23.63 -2.13 -23.92
CA PRO A 420 -24.62 -3.17 -23.63
C PRO A 420 -24.80 -3.34 -22.12
N THR A 421 -26.04 -3.18 -21.64
CA THR A 421 -26.37 -3.30 -20.22
C THR A 421 -26.65 -4.76 -19.86
N ALA A 422 -26.14 -5.18 -18.70
CA ALA A 422 -26.50 -6.46 -18.11
C ALA A 422 -27.92 -6.38 -17.54
N SER A 423 -28.69 -7.45 -17.72
CA SER A 423 -30.00 -7.63 -17.10
C SER A 423 -29.89 -7.85 -15.60
N GLU A 424 -30.98 -7.57 -14.87
CA GLU A 424 -31.08 -7.88 -13.43
C GLU A 424 -30.74 -9.32 -13.08
N GLN A 425 -31.05 -10.27 -13.96
CA GLN A 425 -30.76 -11.67 -13.73
C GLN A 425 -29.26 -11.97 -13.87
N GLU A 426 -28.58 -11.35 -14.84
CA GLU A 426 -27.13 -11.46 -15.01
C GLU A 426 -26.38 -10.81 -13.83
N LEU A 427 -26.82 -9.64 -13.37
CA LEU A 427 -26.25 -8.97 -12.19
C LEU A 427 -26.33 -9.87 -10.95
N LYS A 428 -27.49 -10.50 -10.71
CA LYS A 428 -27.70 -11.42 -9.59
C LYS A 428 -26.88 -12.70 -9.69
N ASP A 429 -26.74 -13.25 -10.90
CA ASP A 429 -25.90 -14.43 -11.15
C ASP A 429 -24.43 -14.14 -10.83
N MET A 430 -23.91 -13.01 -11.31
CA MET A 430 -22.53 -12.59 -11.02
C MET A 430 -22.31 -12.42 -9.53
N ILE A 431 -23.22 -11.73 -8.81
CA ILE A 431 -23.15 -11.57 -7.35
C ILE A 431 -23.10 -12.93 -6.64
N ALA A 432 -23.96 -13.88 -7.03
CA ALA A 432 -24.01 -15.20 -6.42
C ALA A 432 -22.72 -15.99 -6.66
N ARG A 433 -22.19 -15.97 -7.89
CA ARG A 433 -20.91 -16.61 -8.25
C ARG A 433 -19.73 -15.98 -7.51
N GLY A 434 -19.73 -14.66 -7.33
CA GLY A 434 -18.68 -13.96 -6.59
C GLY A 434 -18.66 -14.34 -5.12
N ARG A 435 -19.84 -14.44 -4.48
CA ARG A 435 -19.95 -14.94 -3.10
C ARG A 435 -19.50 -16.38 -2.97
N HIS A 436 -19.86 -17.24 -3.92
CA HIS A 436 -19.39 -18.62 -3.91
C HIS A 436 -17.87 -18.72 -4.02
N LEU A 437 -17.26 -17.89 -4.87
CA LEU A 437 -15.81 -17.84 -5.02
C LEU A 437 -15.11 -17.39 -3.72
N LEU A 438 -15.67 -16.40 -3.03
CA LEU A 438 -15.20 -15.97 -1.71
C LEU A 438 -15.30 -17.10 -0.67
N ASP A 439 -16.42 -17.83 -0.63
CA ASP A 439 -16.57 -18.99 0.27
C ASP A 439 -15.50 -20.06 -0.01
N GLN A 440 -15.15 -20.29 -1.28
CA GLN A 440 -14.10 -21.25 -1.66
C GLN A 440 -12.70 -20.78 -1.28
N ALA A 441 -12.38 -19.49 -1.46
CA ALA A 441 -11.10 -18.92 -1.05
C ALA A 441 -10.94 -18.98 0.48
N SER A 442 -11.98 -18.59 1.23
CA SER A 442 -12.01 -18.67 2.68
C SER A 442 -11.86 -20.11 3.18
N ALA A 443 -12.54 -21.07 2.55
CA ALA A 443 -12.38 -22.47 2.87
C ALA A 443 -10.97 -22.99 2.55
N LEU A 444 -10.33 -22.51 1.48
CA LEU A 444 -8.93 -22.86 1.19
C LEU A 444 -8.00 -22.33 2.27
N ALA A 445 -8.09 -21.05 2.63
CA ALA A 445 -7.28 -20.43 3.69
C ALA A 445 -7.41 -21.15 5.04
N ALA A 446 -8.62 -21.60 5.38
CA ALA A 446 -8.88 -22.30 6.63
C ALA A 446 -8.38 -23.75 6.68
N ASN A 447 -8.12 -24.39 5.53
CA ASN A 447 -7.75 -25.81 5.43
C ASN A 447 -6.38 -26.03 4.77
N SER A 448 -5.68 -24.96 4.40
CA SER A 448 -4.35 -24.99 3.82
C SER A 448 -3.25 -25.13 4.86
#